data_AF-A0A1D2QPK0-F1
#
_entry.id   AF-A0A1D2QPK0-F1
#
_cell.length_a   1.000
_cell.length_b   1.000
_cell.length_c   1.000
_cell.angle_alpha   90.00
_cell.angle_beta   90.00
_cell.angle_gamma   90.00
#
_symmetry.space_group_name_H-M   'P 1'
#
loop_
_entity.id
_entity.type
_entity.pdbx_description
1 polymer ?
#
loop_
_entity_poly.entity_id
_entity_poly.type
_entity_poly.pdbx_seq_one_letter_code
_entity_poly.pdbx_strand_id
1 'polypeptide(L)'
;MRFVFMVLFAIIASVASYIISLLVVIQCVFVLVTGVANDRLQAFGRSMSQYIFQIVNFLTYNSEDKPFPFADWPSVHVDSEIDPGNES
;
A
#
# COMPACT_ATOMS: atom_id res chain seq x y z
N MET A 1 -5.03 25.81 -5.95
CA MET A 1 -4.88 24.53 -6.68
C MET A 1 -4.32 23.37 -5.85
N ARG A 2 -3.60 23.55 -4.73
CA ARG A 2 -3.12 22.43 -3.86
C ARG A 2 -4.17 21.87 -2.89
N PHE A 3 -5.06 22.74 -2.37
CA PHE A 3 -6.14 22.33 -1.45
C PHE A 3 -7.11 21.31 -2.05
N VAL A 4 -7.46 21.43 -3.34
CA VAL A 4 -8.34 20.48 -4.04
C VAL A 4 -7.71 19.08 -4.06
N PHE A 5 -6.41 18.99 -4.34
CA PHE A 5 -5.69 17.71 -4.28
C PHE A 5 -5.62 17.17 -2.86
N MET A 6 -5.44 18.02 -1.85
CA MET A 6 -5.46 17.57 -0.44
C MET A 6 -6.80 16.97 -0.04
N VAL A 7 -7.92 17.60 -0.41
CA VAL A 7 -9.26 17.07 -0.14
C VAL A 7 -9.49 15.77 -0.93
N LEU A 8 -9.11 15.73 -2.20
CA LEU A 8 -9.20 14.53 -3.04
C LEU A 8 -8.42 13.37 -2.41
N PHE A 9 -7.17 13.59 -2.04
CA PHE A 9 -6.32 12.57 -1.43
C PHE A 9 -6.78 12.20 -0.02
N ALA A 10 -7.36 13.12 0.76
CA ALA A 10 -7.99 12.79 2.04
C ALA A 10 -9.17 11.82 1.86
N ILE A 11 -10.00 12.03 0.83
CA ILE A 11 -11.11 11.13 0.47
C ILE A 11 -10.55 9.77 0.03
N ILE A 12 -9.52 9.76 -0.83
CA ILE A 12 -8.86 8.53 -1.28
C ILE A 12 -8.27 7.76 -0.09
N ALA A 13 -7.59 8.42 0.85
CA ALA A 13 -7.04 7.80 2.05
C ALA A 13 -8.14 7.19 2.94
N SER A 14 -9.29 7.87 3.05
CA SER A 14 -10.45 7.36 3.78
C SER A 14 -11.00 6.08 3.12
N VAL A 15 -11.19 6.09 1.80
CA VAL A 15 -11.63 4.92 1.03
C VAL A 15 -10.62 3.77 1.16
N ALA A 16 -9.32 4.04 1.02
CA ALA A 16 -8.27 3.05 1.20
C ALA A 16 -8.28 2.44 2.61
N SER A 17 -8.55 3.25 3.64
CA SER A 17 -8.68 2.76 5.02
C SER A 17 -9.86 1.80 5.18
N TYR A 18 -11.01 2.09 4.55
CA TYR A 18 -12.14 1.16 4.52
C TYR A 18 -11.80 -0.15 3.79
N ILE A 19 -11.06 -0.07 2.69
CA ILE A 19 -10.58 -1.25 1.96
C ILE A 19 -9.67 -2.09 2.86
N ILE A 20 -8.70 -1.50 3.56
CA ILE A 20 -7.85 -2.22 4.50
C ILE A 20 -8.68 -2.89 5.60
N SER A 21 -9.66 -2.20 6.17
CA SER A 21 -10.55 -2.79 7.17
C SER A 21 -11.27 -4.03 6.61
N LEU A 22 -11.78 -3.97 5.38
CA LEU A 22 -12.39 -5.11 4.70
C LEU A 22 -11.37 -6.24 4.44
N LEU A 23 -10.15 -5.92 4.00
CA LEU A 23 -9.08 -6.89 3.80
C LEU A 23 -8.74 -7.63 5.10
N VAL A 24 -8.70 -6.94 6.24
CA VAL A 24 -8.45 -7.55 7.55
C VAL A 24 -9.57 -8.54 7.91
N VAL A 25 -10.84 -8.19 7.65
CA VAL A 25 -11.97 -9.10 7.88
C VAL A 25 -11.86 -10.34 6.98
N ILE A 26 -11.58 -10.15 5.68
CA ILE A 26 -11.41 -11.26 4.73
C ILE A 26 -10.25 -12.16 5.16
N GLN A 27 -9.11 -11.57 5.53
CA GLN A 27 -7.93 -12.28 5.99
C GLN A 27 -8.25 -13.12 7.24
N CYS A 28 -8.99 -12.55 8.19
CA CYS A 28 -9.42 -13.24 9.41
C CYS A 28 -10.28 -14.46 9.07
N VAL A 29 -11.28 -14.30 8.20
CA VAL A 29 -12.12 -15.41 7.72
C VAL A 29 -11.28 -16.47 7.00
N PHE A 30 -10.35 -16.06 6.15
CA PHE A 30 -9.47 -16.97 5.42
C PHE A 30 -8.58 -17.80 6.35
N VAL A 31 -7.99 -17.17 7.35
CA VAL A 31 -7.16 -17.83 8.36
C VAL A 31 -8.00 -18.80 9.20
N LEU A 32 -9.23 -18.44 9.54
CA LEU A 32 -10.14 -19.34 10.27
C LEU A 32 -10.57 -20.56 9.46
N VAL A 33 -10.78 -20.40 8.14
CA VAL A 33 -11.23 -21.50 7.26
C VAL A 33 -10.06 -22.36 6.75
N THR A 34 -8.96 -21.73 6.34
CA THR A 34 -7.86 -22.37 5.61
C THR A 34 -6.62 -22.62 6.51
N GLY A 35 -6.52 -21.91 7.64
CA GLY A 35 -5.35 -21.98 8.53
C GLY A 35 -4.10 -21.24 8.02
N VAL A 36 -4.12 -20.74 6.78
CA VAL A 36 -3.01 -20.01 6.15
C VAL A 36 -3.46 -18.67 5.61
N ALA A 37 -2.60 -17.67 5.80
CA ALA A 37 -2.74 -16.37 5.21
C ALA A 37 -2.48 -16.44 3.69
N ASN A 38 -3.32 -15.79 2.88
CA ASN A 38 -3.09 -15.73 1.43
C ASN A 38 -1.98 -14.71 1.10
N ASP A 39 -0.86 -15.18 0.54
CA ASP A 39 0.30 -14.33 0.21
C ASP A 39 -0.05 -13.17 -0.73
N ARG A 40 -0.98 -13.38 -1.68
CA ARG A 40 -1.42 -12.34 -2.61
C ARG A 40 -2.20 -11.25 -1.88
N LEU A 41 -3.09 -11.65 -0.97
CA LEU A 41 -3.89 -10.70 -0.18
C LEU A 41 -3.00 -9.91 0.80
N GLN A 42 -2.01 -10.59 1.38
CA GLN A 42 -1.03 -9.96 2.26
C GLN A 42 -0.15 -8.97 1.50
N ALA A 43 0.37 -9.34 0.32
CA ALA A 43 1.17 -8.46 -0.52
C ALA A 43 0.36 -7.21 -0.95
N PHE A 44 -0.91 -7.41 -1.33
CA PHE A 44 -1.82 -6.31 -1.63
C PHE A 44 -2.02 -5.38 -0.42
N GLY A 45 -2.27 -5.94 0.77
CA GLY A 45 -2.40 -5.16 2.01
C GLY A 45 -1.15 -4.33 2.34
N ARG A 46 0.06 -4.86 2.07
CA ARG A 46 1.31 -4.10 2.23
C ARG A 46 1.40 -2.93 1.25
N SER A 47 1.09 -3.15 -0.03
CA SER A 47 1.06 -2.07 -1.02
C SER A 47 0.02 -0.99 -0.67
N MET A 48 -1.16 -1.37 -0.17
CA MET A 48 -2.19 -0.43 0.29
C MET A 48 -1.73 0.40 1.49
N SER A 49 -1.05 -0.23 2.45
CA SER A 49 -0.49 0.48 3.61
C SER A 49 0.55 1.52 3.18
N GLN A 50 1.43 1.17 2.24
CA GLN A 50 2.39 2.11 1.66
C GLN A 50 1.71 3.25 0.90
N TYR A 51 0.63 2.95 0.17
CA TYR A 51 -0.13 3.98 -0.55
C TYR A 51 -0.73 5.03 0.40
N ILE A 52 -1.35 4.60 1.50
CA ILE A 52 -1.89 5.52 2.52
C ILE A 52 -0.76 6.35 3.13
N PHE A 53 0.40 5.74 3.41
CA PHE A 53 1.56 6.45 3.93
C PHE A 53 2.01 7.57 2.97
N GLN A 54 2.14 7.28 1.67
CA GLN A 54 2.49 8.29 0.66
C GLN A 54 1.47 9.43 0.61
N ILE A 55 0.17 9.10 0.67
CA ILE A 55 -0.90 10.09 0.72
C ILE A 55 -0.75 11.00 1.95
N VAL A 56 -0.60 10.44 3.14
CA VAL A 56 -0.44 11.22 4.37
C VAL A 56 0.80 12.09 4.31
N ASN A 57 1.90 11.58 3.75
CA ASN A 57 3.15 12.33 3.58
C ASN A 57 2.94 13.56 2.67
N PHE A 58 2.18 13.41 1.59
CA PHE A 58 1.78 14.50 0.70
C PHE A 58 0.85 15.52 1.40
N LEU A 59 -0.16 15.05 2.14
CA LEU A 59 -1.09 15.93 2.88
C LEU A 59 -0.40 16.74 3.97
N THR A 60 0.60 16.16 4.62
CA THR A 60 1.34 16.77 5.73
C THR A 60 2.53 17.62 5.26
N TYR A 61 2.67 17.84 3.94
CA TYR A 61 3.78 18.58 3.33
C TYR A 61 5.17 17.99 3.60
N ASN A 62 5.24 16.73 4.05
CA ASN A 62 6.50 16.02 4.25
C ASN A 62 7.11 15.52 2.94
N SER A 63 6.31 15.45 1.87
CA SER A 63 6.78 15.19 0.50
C SER A 63 5.96 16.00 -0.51
N GLU A 64 6.61 16.41 -1.60
CA GLU A 64 5.96 17.04 -2.76
C GLU A 64 5.54 16.04 -3.84
N ASP A 65 5.88 14.76 -3.67
CA ASP A 65 5.55 13.68 -4.58
C ASP A 65 4.06 13.35 -4.49
N LYS A 66 3.38 13.41 -5.63
CA LYS A 66 1.96 13.06 -5.71
C LYS A 66 1.85 11.53 -5.85
N PRO A 67 1.07 10.87 -4.99
CA PRO A 67 0.88 9.42 -5.10
C PRO A 67 0.05 9.06 -6.35
N PHE A 68 -0.09 7.76 -6.63
CA PHE A 68 -0.93 7.24 -7.71
C PHE A 68 -2.31 7.96 -7.75
N PRO A 69 -2.81 8.36 -8.94
CA PRO A 69 -2.36 7.98 -10.30
C PRO A 69 -1.27 8.85 -10.93
N PHE A 70 -0.66 9.77 -10.19
CA PHE A 70 0.37 10.68 -10.73
C PHE A 70 1.79 10.12 -10.62
N ALA A 71 1.97 9.10 -9.80
CA ALA A 71 3.17 8.29 -9.67
C ALA A 71 2.78 6.81 -9.77
N ASP A 72 3.79 5.94 -9.85
CA ASP A 72 3.59 4.50 -9.88
C ASP A 72 2.87 4.00 -8.61
N TRP A 73 2.09 2.93 -8.79
CA TRP A 73 1.52 2.20 -7.68
C TRP A 73 2.65 1.63 -6.81
N PRO A 74 2.60 1.73 -5.47
CA PRO A 74 3.61 1.13 -4.60
C PRO A 74 3.69 -0.39 -4.81
N SER A 75 4.69 -0.83 -5.56
CA SER A 75 5.09 -2.23 -5.62
C SER A 75 6.01 -2.49 -4.44
N VAL A 76 5.62 -3.43 -3.57
CA VAL A 76 6.57 -4.03 -2.63
C VAL A 76 7.45 -4.94 -3.48
N HIS A 77 8.52 -4.38 -4.06
CA HIS A 77 9.59 -5.19 -4.59
C HIS A 77 10.17 -5.93 -3.39
N VAL A 78 9.90 -7.24 -3.32
CA VAL A 78 10.83 -8.13 -2.62
C VAL A 78 12.06 -8.06 -3.49
N ASP A 79 13.03 -7.26 -3.09
CA ASP A 79 14.33 -7.22 -3.76
C ASP A 79 14.86 -8.64 -3.72
N SER A 80 14.72 -9.34 -4.83
CA SER A 80 15.43 -10.57 -5.13
C SER A 80 16.89 -10.17 -5.36
N GLU A 81 17.56 -9.67 -4.33
CA GLU A 81 19.02 -9.58 -4.28
C GLU A 81 19.54 -11.00 -4.04
N ILE A 82 19.39 -11.86 -5.05
CA ILE A 82 20.28 -13.00 -5.24
C ILE A 82 21.24 -12.53 -6.32
N ASP A 83 22.36 -11.96 -5.88
CA ASP A 83 23.58 -11.87 -6.69
C ASP A 83 24.23 -13.26 -6.74
N PRO A 84 24.16 -14.00 -7.86
CA PRO A 84 24.84 -15.28 -8.01
C PRO A 84 26.21 -15.01 -8.65
N GLY A 85 27.04 -14.21 -7.98
CA GLY A 85 28.13 -13.51 -8.67
C GLY A 85 29.49 -13.41 -7.98
N ASN A 86 29.69 -13.96 -6.78
CA ASN A 86 31.01 -13.88 -6.12
C ASN A 86 31.45 -15.20 -5.47
N GLU A 87 31.60 -16.23 -6.30
CA GLU A 87 32.59 -17.27 -6.07
C GLU A 87 33.58 -17.19 -7.25
N SER A 88 34.72 -16.54 -7.03
CA SER A 88 35.89 -16.56 -7.91
C SER A 88 37.09 -17.10 -7.15
#